data_AF-A0A966XFG6-F1
#
_entry.id   AF-A0A966XFG6-F1
#
_cell.length_a   1.000
_cell.length_b   1.000
_cell.length_c   1.000
_cell.angle_alpha   90.00
_cell.angle_beta   90.00
_cell.angle_gamma   90.00
#
_symmetry.space_group_name_H-M   'P 1'
#
loop_
_entity.id
_entity.type
_entity.pdbx_description
1 polymer ?
#
loop_
_entity_poly.entity_id
_entity_poly.type
_entity_poly.pdbx_seq_one_letter_code
_entity_poly.pdbx_strand_id
1 'polypeptide(L)'
;SLALKMIQDLIEEEKPVAMVCHAPAILRDCKSKNGDPLVKGRKMTGFTDAEDAELDLGRHLLFSLEQSMKQNGAEFITADANWNANVVEDGALMTGQNPASAAPLAERLAERLG
;
A
#
# COMPACT_ATOMS: atom_id res chain seq x y z
N SER A 1 -16.08 -1.67 7.78
CA SER A 1 -16.67 -2.07 6.48
C SER A 1 -16.30 -3.53 6.22
N LEU A 2 -17.00 -4.23 5.30
CA LEU A 2 -16.65 -5.61 4.93
C LEU A 2 -15.24 -5.71 4.33
N ALA A 3 -14.87 -4.77 3.46
CA ALA A 3 -13.55 -4.74 2.82
C ALA A 3 -12.40 -4.61 3.82
N LEU A 4 -12.53 -3.73 4.83
CA LEU A 4 -11.52 -3.60 5.88
C LEU A 4 -11.34 -4.92 6.63
N LYS A 5 -12.45 -5.56 7.02
CA LYS A 5 -12.39 -6.84 7.74
C LYS A 5 -11.73 -7.92 6.89
N MET A 6 -12.09 -8.04 5.61
CA MET A 6 -11.49 -8.99 4.68
C MET A 6 -9.97 -8.79 4.54
N ILE A 7 -9.51 -7.54 4.39
CA ILE A 7 -8.06 -7.24 4.29
C ILE A 7 -7.33 -7.65 5.57
N GLN A 8 -7.89 -7.30 6.74
CA GLN A 8 -7.30 -7.65 8.04
C GLN A 8 -7.23 -9.16 8.23
N ASP A 9 -8.31 -9.88 7.94
CA ASP A 9 -8.38 -11.34 8.07
C ASP A 9 -7.38 -12.03 7.12
N LEU A 10 -7.28 -11.59 5.85
CA LEU A 10 -6.34 -12.18 4.89
C LEU A 10 -4.87 -11.96 5.30
N ILE A 11 -4.51 -10.75 5.73
CA ILE A 11 -3.15 -10.45 6.17
C ILE A 11 -2.80 -11.25 7.43
N GLU A 12 -3.75 -11.42 8.35
CA GLU A 12 -3.55 -12.22 9.56
C GLU A 12 -3.40 -13.72 9.27
N GLU A 13 -4.12 -14.23 8.27
CA GLU A 13 -4.00 -15.61 7.78
C GLU A 13 -2.76 -15.82 6.89
N GLU A 14 -1.87 -14.83 6.81
CA GLU A 14 -0.67 -14.81 5.95
C GLU A 14 -0.99 -15.05 4.45
N LYS A 15 -2.20 -14.69 4.01
CA LYS A 15 -2.62 -14.75 2.62
C LYS A 15 -2.23 -13.47 1.89
N PRO A 16 -1.51 -13.55 0.75
CA PRO A 16 -1.07 -12.37 0.02
C PRO A 16 -2.21 -11.41 -0.34
N VAL A 17 -2.02 -10.12 -0.02
CA VAL A 17 -2.90 -9.03 -0.41
C VAL A 17 -2.08 -8.00 -1.17
N ALA A 18 -2.35 -7.90 -2.48
CA ALA A 18 -1.66 -6.97 -3.39
C ALA A 18 -2.50 -5.70 -3.64
N MET A 19 -1.87 -4.54 -3.49
CA MET A 19 -2.50 -3.24 -3.73
C MET A 19 -1.55 -2.33 -4.52
N VAL A 20 -2.04 -1.55 -5.47
CA VAL A 20 -1.20 -0.67 -6.30
C VAL A 20 -1.76 0.74 -6.36
N CYS A 21 -0.89 1.74 -6.56
CA CYS A 21 -1.28 3.14 -6.73
C CYS A 21 -1.97 3.68 -5.47
N HIS A 22 -3.20 4.20 -5.56
CA HIS A 22 -3.96 4.69 -4.40
C HIS A 22 -4.68 3.61 -3.60
N ALA A 23 -4.75 2.36 -4.09
CA ALA A 23 -5.44 1.27 -3.39
C ALA A 23 -4.99 1.06 -1.92
N PRO A 24 -3.69 1.20 -1.56
CA PRO A 24 -3.24 1.13 -0.17
C PRO A 24 -3.86 2.18 0.78
N ALA A 25 -4.56 3.21 0.27
CA ALA A 25 -5.21 4.23 1.12
C ALA A 25 -6.27 3.65 2.05
N ILE A 26 -6.85 2.51 1.70
CA ILE A 26 -7.78 1.78 2.56
C ILE A 26 -7.12 1.32 3.87
N LEU A 27 -5.79 1.12 3.87
CA LEU A 27 -5.03 0.68 5.05
C LEU A 27 -4.96 1.73 6.15
N ARG A 28 -5.33 2.98 5.88
CA ARG A 28 -5.45 4.04 6.90
C ARG A 28 -6.32 3.58 8.06
N ASP A 29 -7.40 2.88 7.72
CA ASP A 29 -8.45 2.47 8.66
C ASP A 29 -8.34 0.98 9.05
N CYS A 30 -7.34 0.25 8.54
CA CYS A 30 -7.07 -1.14 8.93
C CYS A 30 -6.30 -1.21 10.26
N LYS A 31 -6.72 -2.11 11.16
CA LYS A 31 -6.07 -2.34 12.45
C LYS A 31 -5.57 -3.78 12.57
N SER A 32 -4.54 -3.98 13.38
CA SER A 32 -4.14 -5.30 13.86
C SER A 32 -5.12 -5.80 14.94
N LYS A 33 -4.99 -7.08 15.32
CA LYS A 33 -5.73 -7.67 16.46
C LYS A 33 -5.60 -6.88 17.76
N ASN A 34 -4.47 -6.20 17.95
CA ASN A 34 -4.19 -5.42 19.17
C ASN A 34 -4.75 -3.98 19.08
N GLY A 35 -5.47 -3.63 18.01
CA GLY A 35 -6.04 -2.30 17.79
C GLY A 35 -5.06 -1.27 17.22
N ASP A 36 -3.77 -1.60 17.11
CA ASP A 36 -2.77 -0.76 16.46
C ASP A 36 -3.02 -0.65 14.93
N PRO A 37 -2.61 0.44 14.24
CA PRO A 37 -2.64 0.49 12.78
C PRO A 37 -1.95 -0.72 12.16
N LEU A 38 -2.58 -1.32 11.14
CA LEU A 38 -2.06 -2.55 10.53
C LEU A 38 -0.66 -2.37 9.93
N VAL A 39 -0.37 -1.17 9.42
CA VAL A 39 0.90 -0.81 8.76
C VAL A 39 2.01 -0.38 9.71
N LYS A 40 1.74 -0.31 11.03
CA LYS A 40 2.72 0.16 12.02
C LYS A 40 3.97 -0.74 12.02
N GLY A 41 5.12 -0.15 11.71
CA GLY A 41 6.41 -0.84 11.62
C GLY A 41 6.58 -1.72 10.37
N ARG A 42 5.62 -1.72 9.44
CA ARG A 42 5.71 -2.48 8.18
C ARG A 42 6.28 -1.62 7.06
N LYS A 43 6.98 -2.27 6.14
CA LYS A 43 7.42 -1.69 4.87
C LYS A 43 6.29 -1.72 3.86
N MET A 44 6.08 -0.60 3.18
CA MET A 44 5.11 -0.54 2.09
C MET A 44 5.42 0.60 1.12
N THR A 45 4.72 0.62 0.00
CA THR A 45 4.66 1.76 -0.91
C THR A 45 3.21 2.02 -1.34
N GLY A 46 3.04 2.99 -2.21
CA GLY A 46 1.78 3.44 -2.78
C GLY A 46 2.03 4.73 -3.55
N PHE A 47 1.00 5.29 -4.17
CA PHE A 47 1.15 6.51 -4.94
C PHE A 47 1.72 7.63 -4.05
N THR A 48 2.77 8.29 -4.54
CA THR A 48 3.51 9.29 -3.75
C THR A 48 2.86 10.66 -3.83
N ASP A 49 3.11 11.49 -2.81
CA ASP A 49 2.68 12.89 -2.84
C ASP A 49 3.30 13.65 -4.02
N ALA A 50 4.51 13.27 -4.43
CA ALA A 50 5.20 13.85 -5.58
C ALA A 50 4.48 13.52 -6.90
N GLU A 51 4.04 12.27 -7.08
CA GLU A 51 3.25 11.86 -8.25
C GLU A 51 1.85 12.49 -8.24
N ASP A 52 1.20 12.61 -7.07
CA ASP A 52 -0.09 13.32 -6.95
C ASP A 52 0.02 14.81 -7.30
N ALA A 53 1.15 15.45 -6.95
CA ALA A 53 1.42 16.85 -7.27
C ALA A 53 1.61 17.07 -8.78
N GLU A 54 2.28 16.17 -9.48
CA GLU A 54 2.46 16.25 -10.94
C GLU A 54 1.14 16.15 -11.72
N LEU A 55 0.16 15.43 -11.16
CA LEU A 55 -1.18 15.29 -11.76
C LEU A 55 -2.20 16.34 -11.26
N ASP A 56 -1.81 17.28 -10.40
CA ASP A 56 -2.73 18.22 -9.73
C ASP A 56 -3.89 17.51 -8.99
N LEU A 57 -3.64 16.28 -8.51
CA LEU A 57 -4.64 15.47 -7.79
C LEU A 57 -4.74 15.83 -6.32
N GLY A 58 -3.68 16.37 -5.72
CA GLY A 58 -3.61 16.64 -4.27
C GLY A 58 -4.79 17.45 -3.73
N ARG A 59 -5.34 18.39 -4.51
CA ARG A 59 -6.50 19.21 -4.11
C ARG A 59 -7.85 18.47 -4.13
N HIS A 60 -7.92 17.30 -4.77
CA HIS A 60 -9.12 16.46 -4.88
C HIS A 60 -9.13 15.31 -3.88
N LEU A 61 -7.99 15.04 -3.25
CA LEU A 61 -7.85 13.97 -2.27
C LEU A 61 -8.36 14.42 -0.90
N LEU A 62 -9.12 13.55 -0.24
CA LEU A 62 -9.59 13.79 1.13
C LEU A 62 -8.44 13.74 2.15
N PHE A 63 -7.34 13.06 1.80
CA PHE A 63 -6.12 12.92 2.58
C PHE A 63 -5.00 12.41 1.67
N SER A 64 -3.75 12.69 2.05
CA SER A 64 -2.57 12.09 1.40
C SER A 64 -2.40 10.64 1.85
N LEU A 65 -2.25 9.73 0.87
CA LEU A 65 -1.91 8.34 1.13
C LEU A 65 -0.58 8.23 1.87
N GLU A 66 0.48 8.81 1.30
CA GLU A 66 1.84 8.72 1.80
C GLU A 66 1.95 9.24 3.24
N GLN A 67 1.43 10.44 3.51
CA GLN A 67 1.43 11.00 4.86
C GLN A 67 0.60 10.17 5.82
N SER A 68 -0.56 9.67 5.38
CA SER A 68 -1.42 8.86 6.24
C SER A 68 -0.78 7.54 6.65
N MET A 69 -0.05 6.88 5.75
CA MET A 69 0.68 5.64 6.08
C MET A 69 1.86 5.93 7.01
N LYS A 70 2.64 6.99 6.73
CA LYS A 70 3.74 7.45 7.60
C LYS A 70 3.25 7.81 9.01
N GLN A 71 2.12 8.51 9.13
CA GLN A 71 1.49 8.84 10.41
C GLN A 71 1.04 7.60 11.18
N ASN A 72 0.58 6.56 10.46
CA ASN A 72 0.26 5.26 11.04
C ASN A 72 1.50 4.40 11.36
N GLY A 73 2.71 4.92 11.14
CA GLY A 73 3.97 4.29 11.49
C GLY A 73 4.53 3.34 10.43
N ALA A 74 4.07 3.44 9.18
CA ALA A 74 4.63 2.67 8.08
C ALA A 74 6.02 3.18 7.66
N GLU A 75 6.91 2.26 7.30
CA GLU A 75 8.14 2.56 6.56
C GLU A 75 7.80 2.67 5.07
N PHE A 76 7.49 3.88 4.62
CA PHE A 76 7.06 4.15 3.24
C PHE A 76 8.27 4.25 2.31
N ILE A 77 8.40 3.29 1.38
CA ILE A 77 9.50 3.18 0.43
C ILE A 77 9.08 3.73 -0.92
N THR A 78 9.91 4.59 -1.52
CA THR A 78 9.67 5.18 -2.83
C THR A 78 10.72 4.72 -3.84
N ALA A 79 10.35 4.67 -5.11
CA ALA A 79 11.29 4.52 -6.21
C ALA A 79 12.25 5.72 -6.26
N ASP A 80 13.39 5.55 -6.95
CA ASP A 80 14.38 6.61 -7.14
C ASP A 80 13.83 7.81 -7.96
N ALA A 81 12.81 7.57 -8.79
CA ALA A 81 12.14 8.61 -9.56
C ALA A 81 10.64 8.31 -9.69
N ASN A 82 9.84 9.37 -9.86
CA ASN A 82 8.41 9.26 -10.13
C ASN A 82 8.16 8.38 -11.36
N TRP A 83 7.06 7.62 -11.34
CA TRP A 83 6.65 6.71 -12.43
C TRP A 83 7.53 5.49 -12.66
N ASN A 84 8.66 5.34 -11.95
CA ASN A 84 9.41 4.09 -11.93
C ASN A 84 8.61 3.02 -11.17
N ALA A 85 8.68 1.77 -11.66
CA ALA A 85 8.10 0.65 -10.97
C ALA A 85 8.79 0.42 -9.62
N ASN A 86 8.00 0.23 -8.56
CA ASN A 86 8.48 -0.10 -7.22
C ASN A 86 7.45 -0.99 -6.54
N VAL A 87 7.91 -2.16 -6.09
CA VAL A 87 7.10 -3.17 -5.41
C VAL A 87 7.74 -3.47 -4.06
N VAL A 88 6.94 -3.41 -3.01
CA VAL A 88 7.35 -3.70 -1.64
C VAL A 88 6.53 -4.84 -1.10
N GLU A 89 7.21 -5.88 -0.63
CA GLU A 89 6.63 -7.06 0.01
C GLU A 89 7.02 -7.10 1.49
N ASP A 90 6.04 -7.13 2.39
CA ASP A 90 6.22 -7.31 3.83
C ASP A 90 5.22 -8.38 4.34
N GLY A 91 5.68 -9.63 4.38
CA GLY A 91 4.86 -10.78 4.71
C GLY A 91 3.73 -10.94 3.69
N ALA A 92 2.49 -10.95 4.15
CA ALA A 92 1.28 -10.97 3.32
C ALA A 92 0.90 -9.62 2.69
N LEU A 93 1.47 -8.50 3.12
CA LEU A 93 1.18 -7.19 2.53
C LEU A 93 2.11 -6.94 1.34
N MET A 94 1.53 -6.81 0.14
CA MET A 94 2.26 -6.51 -1.09
C MET A 94 1.74 -5.20 -1.68
N THR A 95 2.63 -4.26 -1.97
CA THR A 95 2.25 -2.93 -2.44
C THR A 95 3.06 -2.49 -3.65
N GLY A 96 2.42 -1.81 -4.59
CA GLY A 96 3.04 -1.21 -5.77
C GLY A 96 2.81 0.29 -5.81
N GLN A 97 3.84 1.06 -6.17
CA GLN A 97 3.81 2.52 -6.06
C GLN A 97 2.80 3.16 -7.03
N ASN A 98 2.87 2.81 -8.31
CA ASN A 98 2.19 3.52 -9.39
C ASN A 98 1.78 2.54 -10.51
N PRO A 99 1.17 2.98 -11.63
CA PRO A 99 0.74 2.08 -12.70
C PRO A 99 1.87 1.21 -13.28
N ALA A 100 3.11 1.71 -13.35
CA ALA A 100 4.26 0.93 -13.81
C ALA A 100 4.58 -0.26 -12.88
N SER A 101 4.13 -0.19 -11.63
CA SER A 101 4.31 -1.24 -10.63
C SER A 101 3.26 -2.36 -10.73
N ALA A 102 2.21 -2.20 -11.54
CA ALA A 102 1.10 -3.16 -11.59
C ALA A 102 1.52 -4.53 -12.15
N ALA A 103 2.23 -4.55 -13.28
CA ALA A 103 2.72 -5.79 -13.88
C ALA A 103 3.71 -6.54 -12.97
N PRO A 104 4.80 -5.93 -12.46
CA PRO A 104 5.71 -6.63 -11.57
C PRO A 104 5.03 -7.04 -10.24
N LEU A 105 4.09 -6.25 -9.71
CA LEU A 105 3.32 -6.67 -8.52
C LEU A 105 2.47 -7.92 -8.80
N ALA A 106 1.85 -8.00 -9.97
CA ALA A 106 1.06 -9.16 -10.38
C ALA A 106 1.93 -10.41 -10.58
N GLU A 107 3.12 -10.26 -11.15
CA GLU A 107 4.11 -11.35 -11.28
C GLU A 107 4.50 -11.88 -9.89
N ARG A 108 4.85 -11.00 -8.95
CA ARG A 108 5.16 -11.41 -7.57
C ARG A 108 3.98 -12.06 -6.86
N LEU A 109 2.77 -11.55 -7.07
CA LEU A 109 1.57 -12.16 -6.49
C LEU A 109 1.37 -13.58 -7.03
N ALA A 110 1.54 -13.78 -8.35
CA ALA A 110 1.45 -15.10 -8.96
C ALA A 110 2.46 -16.07 -8.33
N GLU A 111 3.73 -15.66 -8.21
CA GLU A 111 4.79 -16.46 -7.55
C GLU A 111 4.42 -16.85 -6.10
N ARG A 112 3.74 -15.97 -5.37
CA ARG A 112 3.28 -16.25 -3.99
C ARG A 112 2.08 -17.19 -3.91
N LEU A 113 1.33 -17.35 -5.00
CA LEU A 113 0.15 -18.22 -5.06
C LEU A 113 0.45 -19.62 -5.61
N GLY A 114 1.56 -19.82 -6.34
CA GLY A 114 2.01 -21.10 -6.90
C GLY A 114 2.11 -21.08 -8.41
#